data_AF-A0AAV0W2P3-F1
#
_entry.id   AF-A0AAV0W2P3-F1
#
_cell.length_a   1.000
_cell.length_b   1.000
_cell.length_c   1.000
_cell.angle_alpha   90.00
_cell.angle_beta   90.00
_cell.angle_gamma   90.00
#
_symmetry.space_group_name_H-M   'P 1'
#
loop_
_entity.id
_entity.type
_entity.pdbx_description
1 polymer ?
#
loop_
_entity_poly.entity_id
_entity_poly.type
_entity_poly.pdbx_seq_one_letter_code
_entity_poly.pdbx_strand_id
1 'polypeptide(L)'
;MTVPEDSGWIMFNIQSSGFYRVNYDEKNWKLLLIQLITKPDRIHVLNRAQIIDDAFHLSRAALVPYNYYTSLLEYLLMEDHVMPWNTAVTGLSSIMDAIRRYPTEYSMFKEYAKGLADILYDKLSGNQIHNNMTKIGWSKLFSWTCNMGNSRCAKSASTHFDGWLNGHEIPSEMEEAALCVGMKKANIAALSKVHKLYKTTRSPSQQKIIVRALACAENLQTLLSHLDLMRLDVANRGSLQSFKTVCENVVATPAGVKALIGFLSRKLDTIQSSPIGDDLHKYIAVVYSALAPKVATDDEIIVMDKIRRSVKPADLKTKLDDIYQKIESNLLWMERDHKKIMKAIIKM
;
A
#
# COMPACT_ATOMS: atom_id res chain seq x y z
N MET A 1 -32.68 19.14 9.37
CA MET A 1 -31.91 20.05 10.26
C MET A 1 -31.47 21.23 9.41
N THR A 2 -32.09 22.40 9.57
CA THR A 2 -31.66 23.65 8.94
C THR A 2 -30.60 24.28 9.83
N VAL A 3 -29.34 24.26 9.37
CA VAL A 3 -28.25 24.96 10.04
C VAL A 3 -28.36 26.44 9.68
N PRO A 4 -28.26 27.37 10.65
CA PRO A 4 -28.35 28.79 10.37
C PRO A 4 -27.33 29.21 9.31
N GLU A 5 -27.79 29.93 8.29
CA GLU A 5 -26.91 30.68 7.39
C GLU A 5 -26.29 31.79 8.22
N ASP A 6 -25.12 31.51 8.81
CA ASP A 6 -24.02 32.47 8.97
C ASP A 6 -22.79 31.77 9.57
N SER A 7 -21.82 31.50 8.69
CA SER A 7 -20.37 31.33 8.94
C SER A 7 -19.84 30.08 9.65
N GLY A 8 -20.35 28.88 9.34
CA GLY A 8 -19.76 27.62 9.80
C GLY A 8 -19.76 26.50 8.76
N TRP A 9 -18.81 25.59 8.87
CA TRP A 9 -18.89 24.27 8.24
C TRP A 9 -19.68 23.31 9.12
N ILE A 10 -20.31 22.32 8.50
CA ILE A 10 -21.03 21.23 9.16
C ILE A 10 -20.20 19.96 8.96
N MET A 11 -20.14 19.14 10.02
CA MET A 11 -19.48 17.84 10.00
C MET A 11 -20.46 16.78 10.44
N PHE A 12 -20.54 15.69 9.68
CA PHE A 12 -21.24 14.48 10.08
C PHE A 12 -20.23 13.38 10.42
N ASN A 13 -20.73 12.31 11.04
CA ASN A 13 -19.91 11.19 11.51
C ASN A 13 -18.77 11.66 12.44
N ILE A 14 -19.13 12.37 13.52
CA ILE A 14 -18.13 12.88 14.47
C ILE A 14 -17.25 11.74 14.96
N GLN A 15 -15.93 11.95 14.84
CA GLN A 15 -14.85 11.00 15.12
C GLN A 15 -14.92 9.68 14.34
N SER A 16 -15.61 9.66 13.19
CA SER A 16 -15.79 8.46 12.36
C SER A 16 -16.43 7.28 13.13
N SER A 17 -17.36 7.58 14.03
CA SER A 17 -18.03 6.60 14.90
C SER A 17 -19.02 5.69 14.18
N GLY A 18 -19.53 6.12 13.02
CA GLY A 18 -20.45 5.37 12.18
C GLY A 18 -19.77 4.72 10.97
N PHE A 19 -20.28 3.56 10.55
CA PHE A 19 -19.82 2.84 9.36
C PHE A 19 -20.48 3.39 8.08
N TYR A 20 -20.24 4.66 7.78
CA TYR A 20 -20.70 5.33 6.57
C TYR A 20 -19.75 6.47 6.18
N ARG A 21 -19.74 6.79 4.88
CA ARG A 21 -19.01 7.93 4.33
C ARG A 21 -19.90 9.16 4.25
N VAL A 22 -19.30 10.35 4.36
CA VAL A 22 -20.04 11.60 4.25
C VAL A 22 -19.68 12.32 2.97
N ASN A 23 -20.68 12.57 2.13
CA ASN A 23 -20.56 13.50 1.01
C ASN A 23 -21.23 14.82 1.37
N TYR A 24 -20.49 15.91 1.23
CA TYR A 24 -20.96 17.27 1.46
C TYR A 24 -21.33 17.95 0.15
N ASP A 25 -22.13 19.01 0.22
CA ASP A 25 -22.29 19.90 -0.93
C ASP A 25 -21.00 20.70 -1.20
N GLU A 26 -20.93 21.34 -2.36
CA GLU A 26 -19.74 22.09 -2.77
C GLU A 26 -19.38 23.21 -1.77
N LYS A 27 -20.39 23.88 -1.20
CA LYS A 27 -20.19 24.96 -0.23
C LYS A 27 -19.49 24.43 1.01
N ASN A 28 -19.96 23.32 1.57
CA ASN A 28 -19.42 22.76 2.79
C ASN A 28 -18.06 22.08 2.57
N TRP A 29 -17.81 21.44 1.41
CA TRP A 29 -16.47 20.99 1.03
C TRP A 29 -15.45 22.13 1.06
N LYS A 30 -15.79 23.30 0.48
CA LYS A 30 -14.92 24.49 0.50
C LYS A 30 -14.69 25.00 1.93
N LEU A 31 -15.74 25.11 2.75
CA LEU A 31 -15.63 25.59 4.12
C LEU A 31 -14.77 24.65 5.00
N LEU A 32 -14.91 23.34 4.83
CA LEU A 32 -14.07 22.35 5.50
C LEU A 32 -12.59 22.48 5.09
N LEU A 33 -12.32 22.62 3.79
CA LEU A 33 -10.96 22.81 3.30
C LEU A 33 -10.33 24.10 3.85
N ILE A 34 -11.07 25.22 3.86
CA ILE A 34 -10.61 26.48 4.46
C ILE A 34 -10.28 26.28 5.95
N GLN A 35 -11.13 25.58 6.70
CA GLN A 35 -10.86 25.28 8.10
C GLN A 35 -9.58 24.46 8.29
N LEU A 36 -9.36 23.45 7.46
CA LEU A 36 -8.20 22.56 7.53
C LEU A 36 -6.90 23.33 7.24
N ILE A 37 -6.89 24.21 6.25
CA ILE A 37 -5.71 25.01 5.90
C ILE A 37 -5.42 26.10 6.95
N THR A 38 -6.46 26.76 7.47
CA THR A 38 -6.29 27.91 8.38
C THR A 38 -6.04 27.52 9.83
N LYS A 39 -6.75 26.50 10.33
CA LYS A 39 -6.63 26.04 11.72
C LYS A 39 -7.12 24.59 11.85
N PRO A 40 -6.30 23.59 11.49
CA PRO A 40 -6.74 22.20 11.43
C PRO A 40 -7.21 21.64 12.78
N ASP A 41 -6.66 22.12 13.90
CA ASP A 41 -7.01 21.64 15.24
C ASP A 41 -8.45 21.98 15.68
N ARG A 42 -9.19 22.79 14.91
CA ARG A 42 -10.64 22.94 15.11
C ARG A 42 -11.43 21.69 14.71
N ILE A 43 -10.86 20.85 13.84
CA ILE A 43 -11.44 19.57 13.43
C ILE A 43 -10.65 18.46 14.12
N HIS A 44 -11.36 17.57 14.80
CA HIS A 44 -10.75 16.43 15.48
C HIS A 44 -9.92 15.57 14.51
N VAL A 45 -8.75 15.10 14.94
CA VAL A 45 -7.79 14.34 14.10
C VAL A 45 -8.43 13.17 13.34
N LEU A 46 -9.36 12.43 13.97
CA LEU A 46 -10.09 11.33 13.32
C LEU A 46 -11.03 11.81 12.21
N ASN A 47 -11.66 12.97 12.36
CA ASN A 47 -12.47 13.56 11.29
C ASN A 47 -11.58 14.08 10.16
N ARG A 48 -10.39 14.64 10.44
CA ARG A 48 -9.45 15.04 9.38
C ARG A 48 -9.01 13.84 8.55
N ALA A 49 -8.71 12.72 9.21
CA ALA A 49 -8.45 11.45 8.53
C ALA A 49 -9.67 11.01 7.69
N GLN A 50 -10.88 11.03 8.28
CA GLN A 50 -12.11 10.65 7.57
C GLN A 50 -12.38 11.51 6.34
N ILE A 51 -12.21 12.83 6.42
CA ILE A 51 -12.42 13.76 5.29
C ILE A 51 -11.50 13.39 4.11
N ILE A 52 -10.24 13.04 4.39
CA ILE A 52 -9.29 12.57 3.37
C ILE A 52 -9.73 11.22 2.79
N ASP A 53 -10.14 10.25 3.64
CA ASP A 53 -10.60 8.93 3.19
C ASP A 53 -11.85 9.05 2.30
N ASP A 54 -12.84 9.80 2.77
CA ASP A 54 -14.11 10.01 2.10
C ASP A 54 -13.88 10.72 0.77
N ALA A 55 -13.08 11.78 0.73
CA ALA A 55 -12.76 12.48 -0.52
C ALA A 55 -12.09 11.58 -1.55
N PHE A 56 -11.11 10.76 -1.16
CA PHE A 56 -10.46 9.81 -2.06
C PHE A 56 -11.47 8.83 -2.67
N HIS A 57 -12.28 8.21 -1.82
CA HIS A 57 -13.18 7.16 -2.26
C HIS A 57 -14.43 7.68 -2.98
N LEU A 58 -14.96 8.83 -2.59
CA LEU A 58 -16.05 9.51 -3.32
C LEU A 58 -15.55 9.95 -4.70
N SER A 59 -14.31 10.44 -4.81
CA SER A 59 -13.69 10.78 -6.11
C SER A 59 -13.56 9.53 -6.98
N ARG A 60 -13.05 8.42 -6.41
CA ARG A 60 -12.97 7.12 -7.09
C ARG A 60 -14.34 6.56 -7.46
N ALA A 61 -15.40 6.88 -6.73
CA ALA A 61 -16.77 6.51 -7.08
C ALA A 61 -17.41 7.47 -8.11
N ALA A 62 -16.68 8.49 -8.59
CA ALA A 62 -17.19 9.57 -9.43
C ALA A 62 -18.37 10.35 -8.82
N LEU A 63 -18.46 10.38 -7.49
CA LEU A 63 -19.48 11.13 -6.75
C LEU A 63 -19.06 12.58 -6.47
N VAL A 64 -17.75 12.85 -6.47
CA VAL A 64 -17.19 14.20 -6.35
C VAL A 64 -15.98 14.37 -7.27
N PRO A 65 -15.58 15.61 -7.62
CA PRO A 65 -14.37 15.85 -8.41
C PRO A 65 -13.09 15.52 -7.65
N TYR A 66 -12.07 15.05 -8.38
CA TYR A 66 -10.73 14.78 -7.82
C TYR A 66 -10.07 15.99 -7.15
N ASN A 67 -10.47 17.21 -7.55
CA ASN A 67 -9.98 18.45 -6.95
C ASN A 67 -10.19 18.49 -5.42
N TYR A 68 -11.26 17.90 -4.89
CA TYR A 68 -11.45 17.88 -3.44
C TYR A 68 -10.38 17.03 -2.75
N TYR A 69 -10.06 15.87 -3.32
CA TYR A 69 -9.00 15.02 -2.79
C TYR A 69 -7.62 15.68 -2.93
N THR A 70 -7.28 16.25 -4.10
CA THR A 70 -5.96 16.86 -4.30
C THR A 70 -5.75 18.11 -3.46
N SER A 71 -6.77 18.95 -3.25
CA SER A 71 -6.67 20.09 -2.34
C SER A 71 -6.51 19.66 -0.87
N LEU A 72 -7.08 18.52 -0.48
CA LEU A 72 -6.82 17.95 0.86
C LEU A 72 -5.39 17.42 1.01
N LEU A 73 -4.74 16.99 -0.10
CA LEU A 73 -3.32 16.65 -0.08
C LEU A 73 -2.43 17.88 0.13
N GLU A 74 -2.82 19.05 -0.39
CA GLU A 74 -2.12 20.32 -0.10
C GLU A 74 -2.24 20.71 1.37
N TYR A 75 -3.42 20.51 1.95
CA TYR A 75 -3.63 20.75 3.38
C TYR A 75 -2.61 19.98 4.25
N LEU A 76 -2.11 18.81 3.82
CA LEU A 76 -1.15 18.04 4.61
C LEU A 76 0.13 18.81 4.98
N LEU A 77 0.47 19.90 4.25
CA LEU A 77 1.54 20.81 4.66
C LEU A 77 1.31 21.40 6.06
N MET A 78 0.05 21.59 6.46
CA MET A 78 -0.39 22.10 7.76
C MET A 78 -0.68 20.98 8.78
N GLU A 79 -0.57 19.71 8.39
CA GLU A 79 -0.89 18.57 9.26
C GLU A 79 0.37 17.97 9.89
N ASP A 80 0.32 17.69 11.18
CA ASP A 80 1.42 17.09 11.96
C ASP A 80 1.03 15.75 12.59
N HIS A 81 -0.25 15.38 12.56
CA HIS A 81 -0.71 14.12 13.11
C HIS A 81 -0.52 12.94 12.17
N VAL A 82 -0.11 11.83 12.75
CA VAL A 82 0.15 10.56 12.07
C VAL A 82 -1.08 9.95 11.38
N MET A 83 -2.30 10.17 11.91
CA MET A 83 -3.51 9.52 11.40
C MET A 83 -3.97 10.06 10.03
N PRO A 84 -4.06 11.39 9.83
CA PRO A 84 -4.49 11.92 8.53
C PRO A 84 -3.43 11.69 7.45
N TRP A 85 -2.15 11.82 7.78
CA TRP A 85 -1.05 11.40 6.89
C TRP A 85 -1.13 9.93 6.49
N ASN A 86 -1.38 9.02 7.44
CA ASN A 86 -1.54 7.60 7.12
C ASN A 86 -2.70 7.31 6.17
N THR A 87 -3.76 8.10 6.27
CA THR A 87 -4.94 7.99 5.40
C THR A 87 -4.58 8.49 3.99
N ALA A 88 -3.94 9.65 3.89
CA ALA A 88 -3.49 10.21 2.62
C ALA A 88 -2.53 9.28 1.86
N VAL A 89 -1.49 8.74 2.52
CA VAL A 89 -0.54 7.82 1.86
C VAL A 89 -1.19 6.52 1.41
N THR A 90 -2.33 6.12 1.99
CA THR A 90 -3.09 4.96 1.54
C THR A 90 -3.78 5.23 0.20
N GLY A 91 -4.43 6.39 0.06
CA GLY A 91 -5.00 6.83 -1.21
C GLY A 91 -3.93 7.08 -2.28
N LEU A 92 -2.84 7.76 -1.92
CA LEU A 92 -1.69 8.00 -2.81
C LEU A 92 -1.07 6.69 -3.31
N SER A 93 -0.82 5.73 -2.41
CA SER A 93 -0.31 4.40 -2.79
C SER A 93 -1.28 3.66 -3.71
N SER A 94 -2.59 3.77 -3.48
CA SER A 94 -3.58 3.14 -4.36
C SER A 94 -3.58 3.74 -5.77
N ILE A 95 -3.35 5.05 -5.91
CA ILE A 95 -3.20 5.69 -7.22
C ILE A 95 -1.87 5.25 -7.85
N MET A 96 -0.77 5.26 -7.07
CA MET A 96 0.56 4.84 -7.53
C MET A 96 0.55 3.42 -8.11
N ASP A 97 -0.12 2.48 -7.44
CA ASP A 97 -0.25 1.10 -7.89
C ASP A 97 -1.02 1.00 -9.21
N ALA A 98 -2.15 1.69 -9.32
CA ALA A 98 -3.08 1.60 -10.43
C ALA A 98 -2.62 2.36 -11.69
N ILE A 99 -1.96 3.51 -11.50
CA ILE A 99 -1.54 4.39 -12.62
C ILE A 99 -0.32 3.83 -13.37
N ARG A 100 0.34 2.76 -12.89
CA ARG A 100 1.47 2.08 -13.55
C ARG A 100 1.20 1.68 -15.01
N ARG A 101 -0.07 1.50 -15.37
CA ARG A 101 -0.54 1.23 -16.74
C ARG A 101 -0.23 2.37 -17.72
N TYR A 102 -0.07 3.60 -17.22
CA TYR A 102 0.19 4.81 -18.00
C TYR A 102 1.58 5.34 -17.64
N PRO A 103 2.67 4.95 -18.36
CA PRO A 103 4.04 5.23 -17.92
C PRO A 103 4.37 6.72 -17.77
N THR A 104 3.85 7.57 -18.66
CA THR A 104 4.06 9.02 -18.60
C THR A 104 3.42 9.62 -17.36
N GLU A 105 2.13 9.36 -17.15
CA GLU A 105 1.36 9.82 -16.00
C GLU A 105 1.88 9.23 -14.70
N TYR A 106 2.33 7.97 -14.70
CA TYR A 106 2.99 7.34 -13.56
C TYR A 106 4.27 8.08 -13.16
N SER A 107 5.12 8.44 -14.12
CA SER A 107 6.33 9.22 -13.85
C SER A 107 5.99 10.58 -13.22
N MET A 108 5.02 11.29 -13.81
CA MET A 108 4.57 12.59 -13.30
C MET A 108 3.96 12.49 -11.89
N PHE A 109 3.09 11.51 -11.66
CA PHE A 109 2.47 11.28 -10.36
C PHE A 109 3.50 10.88 -9.30
N LYS A 110 4.55 10.14 -9.69
CA LYS A 110 5.67 9.77 -8.82
C LYS A 110 6.47 10.99 -8.38
N GLU A 111 6.75 11.93 -9.27
CA GLU A 111 7.42 13.19 -8.88
C GLU A 111 6.55 14.03 -7.94
N TYR A 112 5.23 14.10 -8.18
CA TYR A 112 4.30 14.74 -7.24
C TYR A 112 4.31 14.06 -5.86
N ALA A 113 4.19 12.74 -5.82
CA ALA A 113 4.21 11.98 -4.56
C ALA A 113 5.55 12.10 -3.82
N LYS A 114 6.66 12.23 -4.55
CA LYS A 114 7.98 12.50 -3.98
C LYS A 114 8.04 13.88 -3.32
N GLY A 115 7.45 14.92 -3.91
CA GLY A 115 7.33 16.23 -3.28
C GLY A 115 6.59 16.17 -1.92
N LEU A 116 5.48 15.43 -1.86
CA LEU A 116 4.78 15.18 -0.60
C LEU A 116 5.63 14.37 0.41
N ALA A 117 6.40 13.39 -0.08
CA ALA A 117 7.34 12.63 0.74
C ALA A 117 8.47 13.50 1.32
N ASP A 118 8.95 14.49 0.56
CA ASP A 118 9.96 15.42 1.03
C ASP A 118 9.45 16.26 2.22
N ILE A 119 8.23 16.81 2.10
CA ILE A 119 7.55 17.53 3.18
C ILE A 119 7.32 16.64 4.39
N LEU A 120 6.81 15.42 4.16
CA LEU A 120 6.55 14.46 5.22
C LEU A 120 7.84 14.08 5.95
N TYR A 121 8.97 13.94 5.26
CA TYR A 121 10.26 13.68 5.89
C TYR A 121 10.70 14.81 6.83
N ASP A 122 10.49 16.07 6.45
CA ASP A 122 10.83 17.21 7.32
C ASP A 122 10.03 17.17 8.63
N LYS A 123 8.73 16.90 8.53
CA LYS A 123 7.85 16.72 9.71
C LYS A 123 8.26 15.52 10.55
N LEU A 124 8.58 14.40 9.90
CA LEU A 124 9.01 13.17 10.55
C LEU A 124 10.33 13.33 11.32
N SER A 125 11.32 13.99 10.71
CA SER A 125 12.66 14.14 11.29
C SER A 125 12.74 15.22 12.37
N GLY A 126 11.88 16.25 12.30
CA GLY A 126 11.77 17.29 13.33
C GLY A 126 10.99 16.86 14.58
N ASN A 127 10.12 15.85 14.48
CA ASN A 127 9.33 15.37 15.60
C ASN A 127 10.17 14.46 16.52
N GLN A 128 10.46 14.94 17.74
CA GLN A 128 11.01 14.10 18.82
C GLN A 128 9.90 13.19 19.36
N ILE A 129 9.75 12.01 18.78
CA ILE A 129 8.63 11.10 19.07
C ILE A 129 8.84 10.40 20.42
N HIS A 130 8.09 10.79 21.45
CA HIS A 130 8.20 10.20 22.80
C HIS A 130 7.24 9.02 23.06
N ASN A 131 6.16 8.82 22.28
CA ASN A 131 5.14 7.79 22.56
C ASN A 131 5.23 6.57 21.62
N ASN A 132 5.15 5.35 22.17
CA ASN A 132 5.21 4.09 21.43
C ASN A 132 4.02 3.83 20.48
N MET A 133 2.80 4.28 20.81
CA MET A 133 1.64 4.11 19.90
C MET A 133 1.77 4.97 18.64
N THR A 134 2.40 6.15 18.76
CA THR A 134 2.71 6.98 17.59
C THR A 134 3.79 6.34 16.71
N LYS A 135 4.79 5.64 17.29
CA LYS A 135 5.90 5.02 16.53
C LYS A 135 5.45 4.04 15.45
N ILE A 136 4.42 3.22 15.71
CA ILE A 136 3.90 2.26 14.71
C ILE A 136 3.30 3.00 13.51
N GLY A 137 2.50 4.03 13.77
CA GLY A 137 1.90 4.85 12.71
C GLY A 137 2.97 5.57 11.86
N TRP A 138 4.08 5.95 12.48
CA TRP A 138 5.21 6.59 11.78
C TRP A 138 6.03 5.60 10.94
N SER A 139 6.11 4.32 11.32
CA SER A 139 6.85 3.30 10.56
C SER A 139 6.38 3.17 9.11
N LYS A 140 5.05 3.14 8.92
CA LYS A 140 4.44 3.15 7.58
C LYS A 140 4.78 4.42 6.79
N LEU A 141 4.80 5.56 7.46
CA LEU A 141 5.11 6.86 6.83
C LEU A 141 6.58 6.95 6.41
N PHE A 142 7.53 6.53 7.25
CA PHE A 142 8.94 6.43 6.87
C PHE A 142 9.15 5.47 5.69
N SER A 143 8.54 4.28 5.73
CA SER A 143 8.60 3.30 4.64
C SER A 143 8.07 3.91 3.33
N TRP A 144 6.91 4.55 3.36
CA TRP A 144 6.34 5.22 2.19
C TRP A 144 7.26 6.34 1.67
N THR A 145 7.73 7.23 2.54
CA THR A 145 8.63 8.34 2.20
C THR A 145 9.90 7.87 1.51
N CYS A 146 10.56 6.85 2.06
CA CYS A 146 11.75 6.24 1.46
C CYS A 146 11.43 5.59 0.10
N ASN A 147 10.27 4.96 -0.04
CA ASN A 147 9.85 4.31 -1.29
C ASN A 147 9.46 5.29 -2.40
N MET A 148 8.96 6.48 -2.06
CA MET A 148 8.69 7.55 -3.02
C MET A 148 9.97 8.23 -3.55
N GLY A 149 11.13 7.92 -2.97
CA GLY A 149 12.43 8.39 -3.49
C GLY A 149 13.01 9.58 -2.75
N ASN A 150 12.56 9.88 -1.52
CA ASN A 150 13.23 10.86 -0.67
C ASN A 150 14.65 10.40 -0.31
N SER A 151 15.65 11.15 -0.75
CA SER A 151 17.07 10.76 -0.63
C SER A 151 17.57 10.79 0.82
N ARG A 152 17.03 11.70 1.65
CA ARG A 152 17.39 11.83 3.07
C ARG A 152 16.92 10.62 3.88
N CYS A 153 15.68 10.19 3.66
CA CYS A 153 15.10 8.98 4.20
C CYS A 153 15.91 7.76 3.76
N ALA A 154 16.20 7.62 2.47
CA ALA A 154 17.00 6.51 1.97
C ALA A 154 18.39 6.44 2.63
N LYS A 155 19.04 7.59 2.84
CA LYS A 155 20.33 7.66 3.54
C LYS A 155 20.20 7.25 5.02
N SER A 156 19.24 7.82 5.74
CA SER A 156 18.98 7.49 7.16
C SER A 156 18.65 6.00 7.34
N ALA A 157 17.74 5.47 6.52
CA ALA A 157 17.36 4.06 6.50
C ALA A 157 18.56 3.14 6.21
N SER A 158 19.42 3.51 5.25
CA SER A 158 20.67 2.78 4.98
C SER A 158 21.60 2.78 6.19
N THR A 159 21.82 3.94 6.83
CA THR A 159 22.67 4.03 8.04
C THR A 159 22.15 3.14 9.17
N HIS A 160 20.84 3.11 9.41
CA HIS A 160 20.25 2.23 10.41
C HIS A 160 20.40 0.74 10.05
N PHE A 161 20.24 0.40 8.77
CA PHE A 161 20.44 -0.97 8.30
C PHE A 161 21.89 -1.43 8.46
N ASP A 162 22.86 -0.59 8.10
CA ASP A 162 24.29 -0.88 8.23
C ASP A 162 24.70 -1.00 9.70
N GLY A 163 24.20 -0.11 10.56
CA GLY A 163 24.37 -0.20 12.01
C GLY A 163 23.81 -1.52 12.56
N TRP A 164 22.63 -1.93 12.07
CA TRP A 164 22.01 -3.19 12.44
C TRP A 164 22.81 -4.41 12.00
N LEU A 165 23.39 -4.40 10.80
CA LEU A 165 24.32 -5.47 10.36
C LEU A 165 25.49 -5.63 11.34
N ASN A 166 25.96 -4.53 11.92
CA ASN A 166 27.03 -4.48 12.93
C ASN A 166 26.58 -4.72 14.39
N GLY A 167 25.30 -5.04 14.63
CA GLY A 167 24.80 -5.46 15.95
C GLY A 167 24.04 -4.38 16.72
N HIS A 168 23.83 -3.19 16.15
CA HIS A 168 22.96 -2.17 16.76
C HIS A 168 21.48 -2.49 16.53
N GLU A 169 20.60 -1.90 17.34
CA GLU A 169 19.15 -2.01 17.14
C GLU A 169 18.66 -0.97 16.12
N ILE A 170 17.64 -1.33 15.34
CA ILE A 170 16.94 -0.38 14.48
C ILE A 170 15.78 0.22 15.30
N PRO A 171 15.60 1.55 15.33
CA PRO A 171 14.41 2.16 15.90
C PRO A 171 13.13 1.61 15.25
N SER A 172 12.10 1.33 16.04
CA SER A 172 10.85 0.70 15.57
C SER A 172 10.16 1.41 14.40
N GLU A 173 10.23 2.74 14.40
CA GLU A 173 9.72 3.65 13.38
C GLU A 173 10.54 3.61 12.08
N MET A 174 11.80 3.16 12.14
CA MET A 174 12.69 3.02 10.99
C MET A 174 12.81 1.58 10.49
N GLU A 175 12.36 0.58 11.27
CA GLU A 175 12.59 -0.83 10.98
C GLU A 175 12.17 -1.23 9.56
N GLU A 176 10.94 -0.91 9.16
CA GLU A 176 10.44 -1.28 7.82
C GLU A 176 11.20 -0.56 6.70
N ALA A 177 11.48 0.74 6.86
CA ALA A 177 12.21 1.53 5.88
C ALA A 177 13.67 1.07 5.74
N ALA A 178 14.36 0.87 6.87
CA ALA A 178 15.76 0.42 6.93
C ALA A 178 15.91 -0.97 6.31
N LEU A 179 15.06 -1.93 6.69
CA LEU A 179 15.10 -3.27 6.11
C LEU A 179 14.81 -3.22 4.60
N CYS A 180 13.79 -2.50 4.14
CA CYS A 180 13.48 -2.41 2.70
C CYS A 180 14.62 -1.75 1.89
N VAL A 181 15.19 -0.63 2.38
CA VAL A 181 16.31 0.06 1.71
C VAL A 181 17.56 -0.82 1.70
N GLY A 182 17.86 -1.48 2.81
CA GLY A 182 18.97 -2.43 2.90
C GLY A 182 18.83 -3.61 1.93
N MET A 183 17.62 -4.15 1.83
CA MET A 183 17.31 -5.27 0.94
C MET A 183 17.47 -4.93 -0.55
N LYS A 184 17.31 -3.67 -0.97
CA LYS A 184 17.60 -3.22 -2.34
C LYS A 184 19.06 -3.45 -2.74
N LYS A 185 20.00 -3.43 -1.79
CA LYS A 185 21.45 -3.57 -2.02
C LYS A 185 22.06 -4.75 -1.25
N ALA A 186 21.24 -5.67 -0.75
CA ALA A 186 21.69 -6.69 0.18
C ALA A 186 22.62 -7.71 -0.49
N ASN A 187 23.75 -7.96 0.16
CA ASN A 187 24.63 -9.08 -0.14
C ASN A 187 24.21 -10.35 0.62
N ILE A 188 24.88 -11.46 0.37
CA ILE A 188 24.56 -12.76 0.99
C ILE A 188 24.57 -12.71 2.53
N ALA A 189 25.47 -11.92 3.14
CA ALA A 189 25.52 -11.79 4.59
C ALA A 189 24.28 -11.06 5.16
N ALA A 190 23.87 -9.97 4.52
CA ALA A 190 22.66 -9.24 4.89
C ALA A 190 21.40 -10.12 4.73
N LEU A 191 21.31 -10.86 3.62
CA LEU A 191 20.23 -11.81 3.37
C LEU A 191 20.16 -12.90 4.44
N SER A 192 21.30 -13.47 4.83
CA SER A 192 21.39 -14.47 5.89
C SER A 192 20.91 -13.92 7.23
N LYS A 193 21.26 -12.67 7.57
CA LYS A 193 20.83 -12.02 8.81
C LYS A 193 19.31 -11.76 8.82
N VAL A 194 18.76 -11.27 7.72
CA VAL A 194 17.29 -11.04 7.58
C VAL A 194 16.53 -12.37 7.62
N HIS A 195 17.06 -13.43 6.99
CA HIS A 195 16.49 -14.76 7.06
C HIS A 195 16.48 -15.31 8.49
N LYS A 196 17.61 -15.19 9.20
CA LYS A 196 17.71 -15.59 10.60
C LYS A 196 16.66 -14.85 11.43
N LEU A 197 16.55 -13.52 11.26
CA LEU A 197 15.55 -12.71 11.93
C LEU A 197 14.12 -13.23 11.67
N TYR A 198 13.79 -13.54 10.41
CA TYR A 198 12.49 -14.11 10.03
C TYR A 198 12.20 -15.45 10.73
N LYS A 199 13.18 -16.35 10.77
CA LYS A 199 13.04 -17.68 11.40
C LYS A 199 12.91 -17.61 12.91
N THR A 200 13.54 -16.63 13.55
CA THR A 200 13.60 -16.54 15.02
C THR A 200 12.51 -15.67 15.63
N THR A 201 11.96 -14.72 14.89
CA THR A 201 10.95 -13.80 15.44
C THR A 201 9.64 -14.52 15.77
N ARG A 202 9.07 -14.18 16.93
CA ARG A 202 7.72 -14.62 17.36
C ARG A 202 6.64 -13.57 17.09
N SER A 203 7.01 -12.39 16.59
CA SER A 203 6.09 -11.28 16.35
C SER A 203 5.49 -11.36 14.94
N PRO A 204 4.17 -11.58 14.79
CA PRO A 204 3.53 -11.58 13.46
C PRO A 204 3.69 -10.25 12.73
N SER A 205 3.75 -9.12 13.45
CA SER A 205 3.98 -7.80 12.87
C SER A 205 5.40 -7.68 12.30
N GLN A 206 6.41 -8.17 13.02
CA GLN A 206 7.79 -8.16 12.54
C GLN A 206 7.97 -9.11 11.34
N GLN A 207 7.32 -10.27 11.34
CA GLN A 207 7.30 -11.16 10.17
C GLN A 207 6.78 -10.45 8.91
N LYS A 208 5.68 -9.69 9.02
CA LYS A 208 5.14 -8.90 7.90
C LYS A 208 6.15 -7.87 7.40
N ILE A 209 6.78 -7.13 8.31
CA ILE A 209 7.81 -6.14 7.97
C ILE A 209 8.96 -6.79 7.20
N ILE A 210 9.46 -7.94 7.68
CA ILE A 210 10.57 -8.65 7.03
C ILE A 210 10.16 -9.13 5.63
N VAL A 211 8.96 -9.68 5.46
CA VAL A 211 8.49 -10.11 4.14
C VAL A 211 8.36 -8.93 3.16
N ARG A 212 7.84 -7.78 3.61
CA ARG A 212 7.80 -6.57 2.78
C ARG A 212 9.19 -6.08 2.40
N ALA A 213 10.13 -6.12 3.35
CA ALA A 213 11.51 -5.75 3.08
C ALA A 213 12.17 -6.69 2.06
N LEU A 214 11.93 -8.00 2.16
CA LEU A 214 12.38 -8.96 1.15
C LEU A 214 11.85 -8.58 -0.24
N ALA A 215 10.59 -8.14 -0.34
CA ALA A 215 9.97 -7.68 -1.59
C ALA A 215 10.63 -6.45 -2.22
N CYS A 216 11.51 -5.75 -1.49
CA CYS A 216 12.31 -4.65 -2.01
C CYS A 216 13.62 -5.09 -2.68
N ALA A 217 14.00 -6.37 -2.58
CA ALA A 217 15.24 -6.88 -3.14
C ALA A 217 15.19 -7.04 -4.67
N GLU A 218 16.33 -6.81 -5.32
CA GLU A 218 16.46 -6.96 -6.79
C GLU A 218 16.24 -8.42 -7.24
N ASN A 219 16.77 -9.39 -6.48
CA ASN A 219 16.69 -10.82 -6.79
C ASN A 219 15.56 -11.54 -6.02
N LEU A 220 14.41 -10.87 -5.88
CA LEU A 220 13.30 -11.33 -5.04
C LEU A 220 12.87 -12.78 -5.29
N GLN A 221 12.78 -13.22 -6.56
CA GLN A 221 12.35 -14.58 -6.88
C GLN A 221 13.30 -15.64 -6.32
N THR A 222 14.61 -15.39 -6.42
CA THR A 222 15.66 -16.26 -5.90
C THR A 222 15.60 -16.29 -4.38
N LEU A 223 15.35 -15.15 -3.74
CA LEU A 223 15.21 -15.06 -2.29
C LEU A 223 14.01 -15.84 -1.77
N LEU A 224 12.83 -15.64 -2.36
CA LEU A 224 11.63 -16.36 -1.93
C LEU A 224 11.78 -17.87 -2.07
N SER A 225 12.53 -18.32 -3.08
CA SER A 225 12.86 -19.72 -3.29
C SER A 225 13.88 -20.23 -2.27
N HIS A 226 14.97 -19.50 -2.03
CA HIS A 226 16.02 -19.87 -1.09
C HIS A 226 15.55 -19.88 0.37
N LEU A 227 14.62 -18.99 0.71
CA LEU A 227 14.05 -18.86 2.05
C LEU A 227 12.87 -19.82 2.29
N ASP A 228 12.51 -20.65 1.31
CA ASP A 228 11.41 -21.61 1.40
C ASP A 228 10.05 -20.95 1.74
N LEU A 229 9.88 -19.65 1.43
CA LEU A 229 8.70 -18.85 1.82
C LEU A 229 7.50 -19.02 0.88
N MET A 230 7.72 -19.59 -0.30
CA MET A 230 6.67 -19.88 -1.30
C MET A 230 6.51 -21.38 -1.53
N ARG A 231 6.52 -22.16 -0.44
CA ARG A 231 6.26 -23.60 -0.49
C ARG A 231 4.77 -23.89 -0.56
N LEU A 232 4.42 -24.80 -1.46
CA LEU A 232 3.10 -25.38 -1.56
C LEU A 232 3.09 -26.63 -0.66
N ASP A 233 2.78 -26.45 0.63
CA ASP A 233 2.78 -27.56 1.59
C ASP A 233 1.36 -27.87 2.08
N VAL A 234 0.85 -29.01 1.61
CA VAL A 234 -0.52 -29.47 1.85
C VAL A 234 -0.68 -30.09 3.25
N ALA A 235 0.41 -30.47 3.91
CA ALA A 235 0.35 -31.24 5.16
C ALA A 235 -0.10 -30.44 6.39
N ASN A 236 -0.12 -29.10 6.32
CA ASN A 236 -0.39 -28.26 7.49
C ASN A 236 -1.27 -27.05 7.14
N ARG A 237 -2.47 -26.93 7.74
CA ARG A 237 -3.34 -25.73 7.58
C ARG A 237 -2.64 -24.42 7.96
N GLY A 238 -1.67 -24.45 8.89
CA GLY A 238 -0.83 -23.30 9.23
C GLY A 238 0.07 -22.83 8.08
N SER A 239 0.37 -23.71 7.12
CA SER A 239 1.12 -23.39 5.90
C SER A 239 0.35 -22.42 4.99
N LEU A 240 -0.95 -22.65 4.78
CA LEU A 240 -1.75 -21.80 3.89
C LEU A 240 -1.90 -20.37 4.42
N GLN A 241 -2.10 -20.20 5.73
CA GLN A 241 -2.21 -18.86 6.34
C GLN A 241 -0.87 -18.12 6.32
N SER A 242 0.24 -18.83 6.55
CA SER A 242 1.58 -18.26 6.43
C SER A 242 1.87 -17.86 4.98
N PHE A 243 1.56 -18.73 4.02
CA PHE A 243 1.67 -18.46 2.59
C PHE A 243 0.82 -17.26 2.14
N LYS A 244 -0.42 -17.16 2.62
CA LYS A 244 -1.28 -15.99 2.39
C LYS A 244 -0.62 -14.70 2.90
N THR A 245 -0.09 -14.73 4.11
CA THR A 245 0.62 -13.59 4.70
C THR A 245 1.83 -13.21 3.84
N VAL A 246 2.59 -14.19 3.32
CA VAL A 246 3.69 -13.92 2.40
C VAL A 246 3.19 -13.24 1.13
N CYS A 247 2.16 -13.80 0.48
CA CYS A 247 1.60 -13.24 -0.75
C CYS A 247 1.12 -11.79 -0.58
N GLU A 248 0.34 -11.52 0.47
CA GLU A 248 -0.21 -10.18 0.75
C GLU A 248 0.85 -9.11 1.01
N ASN A 249 2.03 -9.50 1.50
CA ASN A 249 3.12 -8.57 1.82
C ASN A 249 4.15 -8.47 0.70
N VAL A 250 4.35 -9.52 -0.11
CA VAL A 250 5.23 -9.47 -1.28
C VAL A 250 4.68 -8.52 -2.33
N VAL A 251 3.37 -8.53 -2.59
CA VAL A 251 2.72 -7.65 -3.58
C VAL A 251 2.69 -6.17 -3.19
N ALA A 252 3.28 -5.78 -2.06
CA ALA A 252 3.42 -4.39 -1.65
C ALA A 252 4.39 -3.59 -2.55
N THR A 253 5.17 -4.26 -3.40
CA THR A 253 6.06 -3.63 -4.38
C THR A 253 5.76 -4.12 -5.81
N PRO A 254 6.02 -3.31 -6.86
CA PRO A 254 5.88 -3.75 -8.24
C PRO A 254 6.75 -4.98 -8.57
N ALA A 255 7.96 -5.06 -7.98
CA ALA A 255 8.84 -6.21 -8.12
C ALA A 255 8.21 -7.48 -7.53
N GLY A 256 7.52 -7.35 -6.39
CA GLY A 256 6.81 -8.46 -5.76
C GLY A 256 5.55 -8.90 -6.50
N VAL A 257 4.80 -7.97 -7.11
CA VAL A 257 3.70 -8.32 -8.04
C VAL A 257 4.25 -9.18 -9.18
N LYS A 258 5.32 -8.74 -9.84
CA LYS A 258 5.97 -9.49 -10.94
C LYS A 258 6.49 -10.85 -10.49
N ALA A 259 7.15 -10.93 -9.34
CA ALA A 259 7.66 -12.18 -8.78
C ALA A 259 6.53 -13.17 -8.48
N LEU A 260 5.44 -12.69 -7.87
CA LEU A 260 4.33 -13.56 -7.49
C LEU A 260 3.52 -14.04 -8.71
N ILE A 261 3.32 -13.20 -9.73
CA ILE A 261 2.77 -13.62 -11.04
C ILE A 261 3.65 -14.69 -11.68
N GLY A 262 4.97 -14.48 -11.70
CA GLY A 262 5.92 -15.46 -12.24
C GLY A 262 5.92 -16.78 -11.48
N PHE A 263 5.81 -16.74 -10.15
CA PHE A 263 5.67 -17.93 -9.31
C PHE A 263 4.41 -18.71 -9.68
N LEU A 264 3.25 -18.04 -9.71
CA LEU A 264 1.98 -18.68 -10.04
C LEU A 264 2.02 -19.30 -11.43
N SER A 265 2.53 -18.56 -12.41
CA SER A 265 2.62 -19.01 -13.80
C SER A 265 3.48 -20.27 -13.95
N ARG A 266 4.62 -20.37 -13.26
CA ARG A 266 5.51 -21.55 -13.32
C ARG A 266 4.97 -22.76 -12.57
N LYS A 267 4.15 -22.55 -11.53
CA LYS A 267 3.62 -23.64 -10.70
C LYS A 267 2.23 -24.08 -11.10
N LEU A 268 1.57 -23.37 -12.01
CA LEU A 268 0.18 -23.63 -12.39
C LEU A 268 -0.05 -25.06 -12.85
N ASP A 269 0.73 -25.54 -13.84
CA ASP A 269 0.57 -26.90 -14.39
C ASP A 269 0.86 -27.97 -13.35
N THR A 270 1.86 -27.74 -12.48
CA THR A 270 2.18 -28.63 -11.36
C THR A 270 1.04 -28.72 -10.35
N ILE A 271 0.40 -27.60 -10.02
CA ILE A 271 -0.73 -27.55 -9.09
C ILE A 271 -1.94 -28.26 -9.69
N GLN A 272 -2.27 -27.96 -10.95
CA GLN A 272 -3.43 -28.51 -11.65
C GLN A 272 -3.34 -30.01 -11.91
N SER A 273 -2.14 -30.55 -12.07
CA SER A 273 -1.91 -31.97 -12.34
C SER A 273 -1.73 -32.81 -11.08
N SER A 274 -1.78 -32.20 -9.89
CA SER A 274 -1.51 -32.89 -8.63
C SER A 274 -2.70 -33.75 -8.16
N PRO A 275 -2.46 -34.97 -7.65
CA PRO A 275 -3.51 -35.83 -7.09
C PRO A 275 -4.23 -35.23 -5.87
N ILE A 276 -3.58 -34.31 -5.14
CA ILE A 276 -4.15 -33.59 -3.99
C ILE A 276 -4.75 -32.24 -4.44
N GLY A 277 -5.24 -32.18 -5.69
CA GLY A 277 -5.57 -30.97 -6.43
C GLY A 277 -6.40 -29.96 -5.65
N ASP A 278 -7.42 -30.40 -4.90
CA ASP A 278 -8.33 -29.51 -4.17
C ASP A 278 -7.65 -28.66 -3.09
N ASP A 279 -6.63 -29.18 -2.41
CA ASP A 279 -5.90 -28.40 -1.42
C ASP A 279 -4.90 -27.44 -2.06
N LEU A 280 -4.30 -27.83 -3.19
CA LEU A 280 -3.38 -26.97 -3.94
C LEU A 280 -4.10 -25.86 -4.72
N HIS A 281 -5.34 -26.09 -5.15
CA HIS A 281 -6.20 -25.08 -5.77
C HIS A 281 -6.44 -23.87 -4.84
N LYS A 282 -6.45 -24.08 -3.51
CA LYS A 282 -6.55 -22.99 -2.53
C LYS A 282 -5.38 -22.02 -2.61
N TYR A 283 -4.18 -22.51 -2.94
CA TYR A 283 -3.00 -21.67 -3.12
C TYR A 283 -3.14 -20.78 -4.36
N ILE A 284 -3.69 -21.28 -5.47
CA ILE A 284 -4.00 -20.44 -6.65
C ILE A 284 -4.91 -19.29 -6.22
N ALA A 285 -6.03 -19.59 -5.56
CA ALA A 285 -6.97 -18.57 -5.13
C ALA A 285 -6.34 -17.54 -4.17
N VAL A 286 -5.46 -17.96 -3.26
CA VAL A 286 -4.73 -17.06 -2.35
C VAL A 286 -3.80 -16.14 -3.13
N VAL A 287 -2.99 -16.67 -4.04
CA VAL A 287 -2.10 -15.85 -4.87
C VAL A 287 -2.91 -14.87 -5.71
N TYR A 288 -3.97 -15.35 -6.36
CA TYR A 288 -4.83 -14.53 -7.21
C TYR A 288 -5.50 -13.40 -6.42
N SER A 289 -5.98 -13.69 -5.20
CA SER A 289 -6.56 -12.69 -4.29
C SER A 289 -5.56 -11.62 -3.86
N ALA A 290 -4.30 -12.00 -3.60
CA ALA A 290 -3.26 -11.05 -3.24
C ALA A 290 -2.87 -10.15 -4.42
N LEU A 291 -2.84 -10.70 -5.64
CA LEU A 291 -2.48 -9.96 -6.86
C LEU A 291 -3.59 -9.03 -7.35
N ALA A 292 -4.85 -9.44 -7.26
CA ALA A 292 -5.98 -8.72 -7.85
C ALA A 292 -6.07 -7.22 -7.50
N PRO A 293 -5.85 -6.75 -6.25
CA PRO A 293 -5.87 -5.33 -5.95
C PRO A 293 -4.63 -4.56 -6.43
N LYS A 294 -3.55 -5.24 -6.88
CA LYS A 294 -2.24 -4.66 -7.19
C LYS A 294 -1.85 -4.70 -8.67
N VAL A 295 -2.40 -5.65 -9.43
CA VAL A 295 -2.22 -5.77 -10.87
C VAL A 295 -2.76 -4.52 -11.57
N ALA A 296 -1.98 -3.96 -12.50
CA ALA A 296 -2.33 -2.72 -13.19
C ALA A 296 -1.90 -2.69 -14.66
N THR A 297 -0.72 -3.20 -15.00
CA THR A 297 -0.22 -3.11 -16.39
C THR A 297 -0.93 -4.11 -17.30
N ASP A 298 -0.92 -3.84 -18.61
CA ASP A 298 -1.48 -4.75 -19.62
C ASP A 298 -0.92 -6.16 -19.52
N ASP A 299 0.40 -6.29 -19.44
CA ASP A 299 1.07 -7.59 -19.34
C ASP A 299 0.63 -8.38 -18.10
N GLU A 300 0.49 -7.70 -16.96
CA GLU A 300 0.03 -8.34 -15.72
C GLU A 300 -1.42 -8.81 -15.86
N ILE A 301 -2.31 -7.99 -16.42
CA ILE A 301 -3.73 -8.31 -16.61
C ILE A 301 -3.91 -9.48 -17.59
N ILE A 302 -3.16 -9.49 -18.69
CA ILE A 302 -3.19 -10.56 -19.69
C ILE A 302 -2.80 -11.90 -19.05
N VAL A 303 -1.75 -11.92 -18.24
CA VAL A 303 -1.32 -13.14 -17.55
C VAL A 303 -2.38 -13.61 -16.55
N MET A 304 -2.95 -12.69 -15.77
CA MET A 304 -4.03 -13.01 -14.82
C MET A 304 -5.27 -13.59 -15.52
N ASP A 305 -5.68 -13.03 -16.66
CA ASP A 305 -6.81 -13.54 -17.45
C ASP A 305 -6.50 -14.92 -18.03
N LYS A 306 -5.29 -15.13 -18.55
CA LYS A 306 -4.84 -16.44 -19.06
C LYS A 306 -4.93 -17.52 -17.98
N ILE A 307 -4.45 -17.22 -16.77
CA ILE A 307 -4.50 -18.15 -15.63
C ILE A 307 -5.95 -18.48 -15.26
N ARG A 308 -6.81 -17.45 -15.17
CA ARG A 308 -8.24 -17.63 -14.87
C ARG A 308 -8.92 -18.57 -15.87
N ARG A 309 -8.65 -18.39 -17.16
CA ARG A 309 -9.25 -19.19 -18.23
C ARG A 309 -8.71 -20.61 -18.31
N SER A 310 -7.47 -20.85 -17.90
CA SER A 310 -6.83 -22.18 -17.99
C SER A 310 -7.18 -23.11 -16.83
N VAL A 311 -7.80 -22.60 -15.76
CA VAL A 311 -8.25 -23.41 -14.63
C VAL A 311 -9.44 -24.29 -15.01
N LYS A 312 -9.30 -25.61 -14.80
CA LYS A 312 -10.31 -26.63 -15.14
C LYS A 312 -11.42 -26.79 -14.08
N PRO A 313 -11.12 -26.88 -12.76
CA PRO A 313 -12.17 -27.06 -11.76
C PRO A 313 -13.16 -25.89 -11.76
N ALA A 314 -14.46 -26.21 -11.87
CA ALA A 314 -15.52 -25.21 -11.97
C ALA A 314 -15.55 -24.29 -10.73
N ASP A 315 -15.46 -24.84 -9.52
CA ASP A 315 -15.50 -24.07 -8.27
C ASP A 315 -14.33 -23.07 -8.16
N LEU A 316 -13.12 -23.51 -8.55
CA LEU A 316 -11.96 -22.62 -8.56
C LEU A 316 -12.14 -21.53 -9.63
N LYS A 317 -12.63 -21.89 -10.82
CA LYS A 317 -12.89 -20.93 -11.90
C LYS A 317 -13.88 -19.85 -11.46
N THR A 318 -15.03 -20.22 -10.88
CA THR A 318 -16.01 -19.26 -10.34
C THR A 318 -15.38 -18.34 -9.30
N LYS A 319 -14.59 -18.89 -8.38
CA LYS A 319 -13.88 -18.10 -7.38
C LYS A 319 -12.88 -17.12 -8.00
N LEU A 320 -12.15 -17.52 -9.04
CA LEU A 320 -11.22 -16.64 -9.74
C LEU A 320 -11.96 -15.57 -10.54
N ASP A 321 -13.12 -15.88 -11.12
CA ASP A 321 -13.98 -14.92 -11.81
C ASP A 321 -14.47 -13.82 -10.85
N ASP A 322 -14.92 -14.19 -9.65
CA ASP A 322 -15.32 -13.22 -8.61
C ASP A 322 -14.16 -12.32 -8.19
N ILE A 323 -12.96 -12.88 -8.02
CA ILE A 323 -11.77 -12.09 -7.69
C ILE A 323 -11.37 -11.18 -8.86
N TYR A 324 -11.54 -11.64 -10.11
CA TYR A 324 -11.17 -10.91 -11.31
C TYR A 324 -11.98 -9.61 -11.49
N GLN A 325 -13.21 -9.56 -11.00
CA GLN A 325 -14.01 -8.32 -10.95
C GLN A 325 -13.28 -7.17 -10.27
N LYS A 326 -12.37 -7.46 -9.32
CA LYS A 326 -11.54 -6.43 -8.68
C LYS A 326 -10.52 -5.82 -9.64
N ILE A 327 -9.92 -6.65 -10.51
CA ILE A 327 -8.99 -6.22 -11.56
C ILE A 327 -9.74 -5.34 -12.57
N GLU A 328 -10.91 -5.80 -13.02
CA GLU A 328 -11.77 -5.04 -13.94
C GLU A 328 -12.20 -3.69 -13.35
N SER A 329 -12.62 -3.67 -12.08
CA SER A 329 -12.98 -2.43 -11.38
C SER A 329 -11.82 -1.44 -11.30
N ASN A 330 -10.59 -1.92 -11.05
CA ASN A 330 -9.39 -1.08 -11.02
C ASN A 330 -9.03 -0.58 -12.42
N LEU A 331 -9.17 -1.41 -13.46
CA LEU A 331 -8.96 -1.04 -14.86
C LEU A 331 -9.93 0.07 -15.28
N LEU A 332 -11.23 -0.13 -15.08
CA LEU A 332 -12.27 0.84 -15.42
C LEU A 332 -12.08 2.17 -14.68
N TRP A 333 -11.66 2.10 -13.42
CA TRP A 333 -11.31 3.29 -12.64
C TRP A 333 -10.20 4.10 -13.33
N MET A 334 -9.11 3.45 -13.72
CA MET A 334 -7.97 4.13 -14.35
C MET A 334 -8.30 4.62 -15.76
N GLU A 335 -9.00 3.85 -16.58
CA GLU A 335 -9.46 4.28 -17.91
C GLU A 335 -10.30 5.56 -17.84
N ARG A 336 -11.20 5.64 -16.85
CA ARG A 336 -12.08 6.79 -16.65
C ARG A 336 -11.37 8.02 -16.09
N ASP A 337 -10.42 7.83 -15.16
CA ASP A 337 -10.00 8.92 -14.26
C ASP A 337 -8.53 9.30 -14.29
N HIS A 338 -7.60 8.54 -14.90
CA HIS A 338 -6.16 8.87 -14.88
C HIS A 338 -5.90 10.33 -15.32
N LYS A 339 -6.50 10.78 -16.42
CA LYS A 339 -6.37 12.18 -16.88
C LYS A 339 -6.97 13.21 -15.91
N LYS A 340 -8.04 12.86 -15.20
CA LYS A 340 -8.68 13.75 -14.21
C LYS A 340 -7.78 13.91 -12.99
N ILE A 341 -7.20 12.81 -12.52
CA ILE A 341 -6.20 12.81 -11.43
C ILE A 341 -5.00 13.68 -11.83
N MET A 342 -4.45 13.47 -13.03
CA MET A 342 -3.30 14.25 -13.52
C MET A 342 -3.65 15.73 -13.66
N LYS A 343 -4.80 16.06 -14.22
CA LYS A 343 -5.25 17.47 -14.34
C LYS A 343 -5.44 18.12 -12.98
N ALA A 344 -5.90 17.38 -11.97
CA ALA A 344 -6.10 17.88 -10.62
C ALA A 344 -4.77 18.20 -9.94
N ILE A 345 -3.69 17.46 -10.21
CA ILE A 345 -2.36 17.74 -9.65
C ILE A 345 -1.50 18.73 -10.47
N ILE A 346 -1.78 18.92 -11.77
CA ILE A 346 -1.04 19.86 -12.66
C ILE A 346 -1.60 21.28 -12.60
N LYS A 347 -2.90 21.45 -12.28
CA LYS A 347 -3.52 22.78 -12.13
C LYS A 347 -3.14 23.49 -10.83
N MET A 348 -2.15 22.94 -10.14
CA MET A 348 -1.54 23.38 -8.91
C MET A 348 -0.13 23.84 -9.25
#